data_AF-A0A841U821-F1
#
_entry.id   AF-A0A841U821-F1
#
_cell.length_a   1.000
_cell.length_b   1.000
_cell.length_c   1.000
_cell.angle_alpha   90.00
_cell.angle_beta   90.00
_cell.angle_gamma   90.00
#
_symmetry.space_group_name_H-M   'P 1'
#
loop_
_entity.id
_entity.type
_entity.pdbx_description
1 polymer ?
#
loop_
_entity_poly.entity_id
_entity_poly.type
_entity_poly.pdbx_seq_one_letter_code
_entity_poly.pdbx_strand_id
1 'polypeptide(L)'
;MAVLLCLVGTAAACGSAKEARDPQSTNGKAEEKYANLNLRVIGPKGERVVGDRSVVRKAMDILSTEPETNSIVSMSRPADYRIETINTSPTVSYEPLEYHIWLSPKKDILEVVKEPSGKYWALPEKDSRTLLGILSA
;
A
#
# COMPACT_ATOMS: atom_id res chain seq x y z
N MET A 1 -1.66 82.40 8.50
CA MET A 1 -1.83 81.81 7.16
C MET A 1 -2.25 80.37 7.34
N ALA A 2 -3.26 79.97 6.56
CA ALA A 2 -3.90 78.66 6.59
C ALA A 2 -3.00 77.55 6.01
N VAL A 3 -3.58 76.34 5.94
CA VAL A 3 -3.16 75.13 5.17
C VAL A 3 -2.35 74.15 6.05
N LEU A 4 -2.65 72.85 6.23
CA LEU A 4 -3.47 71.83 5.57
C LEU A 4 -3.69 70.67 6.57
N LEU A 5 -4.93 70.29 6.91
CA LEU A 5 -5.65 69.05 6.55
C LEU A 5 -4.92 67.68 6.51
N CYS A 6 -5.63 66.70 7.10
CA CYS A 6 -5.63 65.22 6.95
C CYS A 6 -4.86 64.43 8.02
N LEU A 7 -5.59 63.77 8.95
CA LEU A 7 -6.10 62.38 8.85
C LEU A 7 -4.92 61.40 8.76
N VAL A 8 -4.75 60.42 9.65
CA VAL A 8 -5.58 59.21 9.75
C VAL A 8 -5.26 58.52 11.09
N GLY A 9 -6.29 58.03 11.77
CA GLY A 9 -6.15 57.25 13.00
C GLY A 9 -5.56 55.86 12.75
N THR A 10 -4.73 55.38 13.66
CA THR A 10 -4.30 53.99 13.72
C THR A 10 -4.96 53.31 14.92
N ALA A 11 -5.99 52.53 14.63
CA ALA A 11 -6.53 51.53 15.54
C ALA A 11 -5.47 50.44 15.75
N ALA A 12 -5.14 50.17 17.01
CA ALA A 12 -4.32 49.04 17.40
C ALA A 12 -5.13 47.74 17.26
N ALA A 13 -4.79 46.93 16.26
CA ALA A 13 -5.23 45.55 16.14
C ALA A 13 -4.01 44.64 16.31
N CYS A 14 -3.86 44.02 17.49
CA CYS A 14 -2.96 42.89 17.68
C CYS A 14 -3.54 41.68 16.94
N GLY A 15 -3.18 41.54 15.67
CA GLY A 15 -3.44 40.33 14.89
C GLY A 15 -2.50 39.22 15.34
N SER A 16 -3.07 38.11 15.83
CA SER A 16 -2.36 36.83 15.96
C SER A 16 -1.71 36.45 14.64
N ALA A 17 -0.39 36.25 14.67
CA ALA A 17 0.34 35.63 13.58
C ALA A 17 -0.23 34.22 13.34
N LYS A 18 -0.94 34.04 12.23
CA LYS A 18 -1.23 32.72 11.67
C LYS A 18 0.08 32.20 11.08
N GLU A 19 0.72 31.31 11.82
CA GLU A 19 1.78 30.46 11.31
C GLU A 19 1.18 29.61 10.19
N ALA A 20 1.52 29.96 8.95
CA ALA A 20 1.20 29.16 7.79
C ALA A 20 1.99 27.85 7.92
N ARG A 21 1.30 26.79 8.37
CA ARG A 21 1.81 25.43 8.22
C ARG A 21 1.92 25.15 6.73
N ASP A 22 3.16 25.11 6.28
CA ASP A 22 3.56 24.53 5.01
C ASP A 22 2.93 23.12 4.92
N PRO A 23 2.08 22.82 3.92
CA PRO A 23 1.61 21.46 3.71
C PRO A 23 2.80 20.68 3.16
N GLN A 24 3.59 20.12 4.09
CA GLN A 24 4.67 19.20 3.79
C GLN A 24 4.14 18.11 2.87
N SER A 25 4.56 18.20 1.61
CA SER A 25 4.28 17.28 0.52
C SER A 25 4.47 15.83 0.97
N THR A 26 3.36 15.13 1.18
CA THR A 26 3.33 13.70 1.51
C THR A 26 3.48 12.82 0.27
N ASN A 27 3.58 13.41 -0.92
CA ASN A 27 3.50 12.67 -2.19
C ASN A 27 4.79 11.92 -2.57
N GLY A 28 5.96 12.33 -2.07
CA GLY A 28 7.24 11.72 -2.46
C GLY A 28 7.55 10.37 -1.80
N LYS A 29 7.02 10.09 -0.60
CA LYS A 29 7.34 8.86 0.15
C LYS A 29 6.53 7.63 -0.30
N ALA A 30 5.38 7.84 -0.94
CA ALA A 30 4.49 6.75 -1.35
C ALA A 30 4.98 6.04 -2.62
N GLU A 31 5.67 6.74 -3.53
CA GLU A 31 6.17 6.14 -4.77
C GLU A 31 7.33 5.16 -4.58
N GLU A 32 8.08 5.28 -3.48
CA GLU A 32 9.32 4.51 -3.29
C GLU A 32 9.15 3.18 -2.56
N LYS A 33 8.06 2.99 -1.80
CA LYS A 33 7.90 1.89 -0.81
C LYS A 33 8.12 0.48 -1.38
N TYR A 34 7.87 0.27 -2.67
CA TYR A 34 8.06 -1.01 -3.36
C TYR A 34 8.84 -0.88 -4.67
N ALA A 35 9.57 0.22 -4.88
CA ALA A 35 10.22 0.54 -6.15
C ALA A 35 11.33 -0.46 -6.54
N ASN A 36 11.87 -1.18 -5.55
CA ASN A 36 12.94 -2.18 -5.72
C ASN A 36 12.44 -3.62 -5.54
N LEU A 37 11.13 -3.86 -5.73
CA LEU A 37 10.54 -5.19 -5.65
C LEU A 37 10.01 -5.64 -7.00
N ASN A 38 10.28 -6.90 -7.30
CA ASN A 38 9.50 -7.69 -8.24
C ASN A 38 8.68 -8.72 -7.45
N LEU A 39 7.62 -9.25 -8.06
CA LEU A 39 6.82 -10.33 -7.48
C LEU A 39 6.97 -11.58 -8.33
N ARG A 40 7.36 -12.70 -7.72
CA ARG A 40 7.22 -14.03 -8.33
C ARG A 40 5.83 -14.55 -8.00
N VAL A 41 5.02 -14.77 -9.02
CA VAL A 41 3.67 -15.33 -8.91
C VAL A 41 3.74 -16.78 -9.35
N ILE A 42 3.35 -17.69 -8.46
CA ILE A 42 3.22 -19.13 -8.72
C ILE A 42 1.74 -19.46 -8.66
N GLY A 43 1.20 -20.11 -9.68
CA GLY A 43 -0.22 -20.47 -9.72
C GLY A 43 -0.53 -21.56 -10.75
N PRO A 44 -1.82 -21.75 -11.10
CA PRO A 44 -2.26 -22.86 -11.96
C PRO A 44 -1.69 -22.82 -13.38
N LYS A 45 -1.28 -21.63 -13.85
CA LYS A 45 -0.67 -21.43 -15.17
C LYS A 45 0.86 -21.56 -15.16
N GLY A 46 1.45 -21.94 -14.02
CA GLY A 46 2.90 -21.96 -13.81
C GLY A 46 3.40 -20.74 -13.04
N GLU A 47 4.69 -20.45 -13.22
CA GLU A 47 5.37 -19.35 -12.54
C GLU A 47 5.69 -18.20 -13.50
N ARG A 48 5.56 -16.96 -13.02
CA ARG A 48 6.04 -15.76 -13.73
C ARG A 48 6.50 -14.67 -12.78
N VAL A 49 7.29 -13.74 -13.30
CA VAL A 49 7.78 -12.56 -12.57
C VAL A 49 7.04 -11.30 -13.04
N VAL A 50 6.54 -10.51 -12.09
CA VAL A 50 5.96 -9.19 -12.31
C VAL A 50 6.96 -8.13 -11.86
N GLY A 51 7.43 -7.32 -12.80
CA GLY A 51 8.31 -6.17 -12.53
C GLY A 51 7.71 -4.81 -12.91
N ASP A 52 6.48 -4.77 -13.41
CA ASP A 52 5.80 -3.49 -13.64
C ASP A 52 5.52 -2.82 -12.29
N ARG A 53 6.17 -1.69 -12.04
CA ARG A 53 6.12 -0.97 -10.76
C ARG A 53 4.70 -0.63 -10.32
N SER A 54 3.83 -0.27 -11.27
CA SER A 54 2.45 0.10 -10.95
C SER A 54 1.64 -1.12 -10.50
N VAL A 55 1.86 -2.28 -11.13
CA VAL A 55 1.24 -3.55 -10.78
C VAL A 55 1.78 -4.07 -9.45
N VAL A 56 3.11 -4.05 -9.26
CA VAL A 56 3.75 -4.47 -8.00
C VAL A 56 3.22 -3.68 -6.83
N ARG A 57 3.23 -2.35 -6.91
CA ARG A 57 2.71 -1.48 -5.84
C ARG A 57 1.26 -1.80 -5.54
N LYS A 58 0.41 -1.91 -6.57
CA LYS A 58 -1.01 -2.21 -6.38
C LYS A 58 -1.25 -3.55 -5.67
N ALA A 59 -0.52 -4.59 -6.06
CA ALA A 59 -0.60 -5.89 -5.38
C ALA A 59 -0.12 -5.80 -3.93
N MET A 60 1.01 -5.13 -3.68
CA MET A 60 1.55 -4.97 -2.34
C MET A 60 0.67 -4.11 -1.44
N ASP A 61 0.03 -3.06 -1.94
CA ASP A 61 -0.91 -2.24 -1.17
C ASP A 61 -2.10 -3.08 -0.67
N ILE A 62 -2.65 -3.94 -1.54
CA ILE A 62 -3.71 -4.88 -1.18
C ILE A 62 -3.23 -5.88 -0.12
N LEU A 63 -2.08 -6.53 -0.35
CA LEU A 63 -1.52 -7.56 0.54
C LEU A 63 -0.97 -7.01 1.86
N SER A 64 -0.71 -5.71 1.94
CA SER A 64 -0.21 -5.06 3.17
C SER A 64 -1.35 -4.52 4.05
N THR A 65 -2.60 -4.59 3.58
CA THR A 65 -3.79 -4.14 4.33
C THR A 65 -4.22 -5.24 5.31
N GLU A 66 -3.35 -5.52 6.28
CA GLU A 66 -3.57 -6.53 7.31
C GLU A 66 -4.56 -6.00 8.36
N PRO A 67 -5.64 -6.72 8.69
CA PRO A 67 -6.52 -6.33 9.78
C PRO A 67 -5.81 -6.47 11.13
N GLU A 68 -6.21 -5.67 12.13
CA GLU A 68 -5.64 -5.71 13.49
C GLU A 68 -5.88 -7.04 14.22
N THR A 69 -6.72 -7.91 13.66
CA THR A 69 -7.07 -9.20 14.29
C THR A 69 -5.96 -10.22 14.06
N ASN A 70 -5.38 -10.74 15.15
CA ASN A 70 -4.29 -11.71 15.10
C ASN A 70 -4.79 -13.16 14.92
N SER A 71 -5.43 -13.44 13.78
CA SER A 71 -5.75 -14.82 13.40
C SER A 71 -4.53 -15.47 12.75
N ILE A 72 -4.02 -16.53 13.36
CA ILE A 72 -2.97 -17.39 12.80
C ILE A 72 -3.63 -18.69 12.37
N VAL A 73 -3.42 -19.11 11.12
CA VAL A 73 -4.04 -20.34 10.60
C VAL A 73 -3.02 -21.19 9.85
N SER A 74 -3.34 -22.48 9.75
CA SER A 74 -2.72 -23.40 8.80
C SER A 74 -3.85 -23.98 7.94
N MET A 75 -3.75 -23.83 6.63
CA MET A 75 -4.80 -24.24 5.70
C MET A 75 -4.67 -25.73 5.36
N SER A 76 -5.80 -26.42 5.26
CA SER A 76 -5.82 -27.89 5.03
C SER A 76 -5.47 -28.31 3.60
N ARG A 77 -5.43 -27.35 2.66
CA ARG A 77 -5.08 -27.59 1.25
C ARG A 77 -4.01 -26.61 0.78
N PRO A 78 -3.22 -26.96 -0.25
CA PRO A 78 -2.28 -26.04 -0.87
C PRO A 78 -2.96 -24.76 -1.37
N ALA A 79 -2.21 -23.66 -1.36
CA ALA A 79 -2.64 -22.39 -1.90
C ALA A 79 -2.92 -22.49 -3.41
N ASP A 80 -3.91 -21.72 -3.88
CA ASP A 80 -4.19 -21.61 -5.32
C ASP A 80 -3.14 -20.76 -6.02
N TYR A 81 -2.63 -19.74 -5.32
CA TYR A 81 -1.52 -18.90 -5.76
C TYR A 81 -0.53 -18.68 -4.61
N ARG A 82 0.75 -18.50 -4.95
CA ARG A 82 1.79 -17.99 -4.05
C ARG A 82 2.43 -16.75 -4.66
N ILE A 83 2.67 -15.72 -3.84
CA ILE A 83 3.47 -14.55 -4.20
C ILE A 83 4.71 -14.53 -3.33
N GLU A 84 5.88 -14.43 -3.96
CA GLU A 84 7.16 -14.23 -3.28
C GLU A 84 7.75 -12.88 -3.70
N THR A 85 8.17 -12.06 -2.75
CA THR A 85 8.84 -10.78 -3.05
C THR A 85 10.30 -11.01 -3.43
N ILE A 86 10.72 -10.48 -4.58
CA ILE A 86 12.11 -10.49 -5.03
C ILE A 86 12.68 -9.08 -4.91
N ASN A 87 13.68 -8.91 -4.05
CA ASN A 87 14.44 -7.67 -3.99
C ASN A 87 15.34 -7.52 -5.22
N THR A 88 15.21 -6.40 -5.93
CA THR A 88 16.00 -6.10 -7.13
C THR A 88 17.18 -5.17 -6.84
N SER A 89 17.28 -4.63 -5.62
CA SER A 89 18.36 -3.72 -5.24
C SER A 89 19.35 -4.40 -4.28
N PRO A 90 20.66 -4.44 -4.61
CA PRO A 90 21.67 -4.96 -3.69
C PRO A 90 21.95 -4.02 -2.52
N THR A 91 21.52 -2.75 -2.60
CA THR A 91 21.82 -1.72 -1.59
C THR A 91 20.72 -1.55 -0.55
N VAL A 92 19.51 -2.06 -0.82
CA VAL A 92 18.36 -1.99 0.09
C VAL A 92 18.06 -3.39 0.56
N SER A 93 18.05 -3.63 1.86
CA SER A 93 17.62 -4.92 2.41
C SER A 93 16.10 -4.96 2.53
N TYR A 94 15.50 -6.05 2.04
CA TYR A 94 14.08 -6.36 2.23
C TYR A 94 13.96 -7.73 2.86
N GLU A 95 13.15 -7.82 3.91
CA GLU A 95 12.73 -9.11 4.43
C GLU A 95 11.89 -9.83 3.35
N PRO A 96 12.25 -11.05 2.93
CA PRO A 96 11.46 -11.81 1.98
C PRO A 96 10.08 -12.09 2.55
N LEU A 97 9.04 -11.59 1.88
CA LEU A 97 7.66 -11.88 2.22
C LEU A 97 7.10 -12.89 1.24
N GLU A 98 6.37 -13.85 1.78
CA GLU A 98 5.62 -14.82 1.00
C GLU A 98 4.15 -14.78 1.41
N TYR A 99 3.28 -14.75 0.41
CA TYR A 99 1.83 -14.75 0.58
C TYR A 99 1.25 -15.98 -0.08
N HIS A 100 0.57 -16.80 0.71
CA HIS A 100 -0.23 -17.93 0.21
C HIS A 100 -1.66 -17.44 0.05
N ILE A 101 -2.28 -17.75 -1.09
CA ILE A 101 -3.56 -17.18 -1.48
C ILE A 101 -4.50 -18.29 -1.94
N TRP A 102 -5.70 -18.33 -1.35
CA TRP A 102 -6.78 -19.25 -1.69
C TRP A 102 -7.95 -18.47 -2.28
N LEU A 103 -8.58 -19.03 -3.31
CA LEU A 103 -9.91 -18.61 -3.73
C LEU A 103 -10.95 -19.23 -2.81
N SER A 104 -11.90 -18.41 -2.37
CA SER A 104 -13.10 -18.91 -1.69
C SER A 104 -13.84 -19.91 -2.59
N PRO A 105 -14.63 -20.84 -2.03
CA PRO A 105 -15.45 -21.75 -2.83
C PRO A 105 -16.38 -21.05 -3.83
N LYS A 106 -16.86 -19.85 -3.49
CA LYS A 106 -17.69 -19.00 -4.36
C LYS A 106 -16.88 -18.21 -5.40
N LYS A 107 -15.55 -18.19 -5.27
CA LYS A 107 -14.59 -17.50 -6.15
C LYS A 107 -14.76 -15.97 -6.18
N ASP A 108 -15.35 -15.41 -5.13
CA ASP A 108 -15.62 -13.98 -4.96
C ASP A 108 -14.58 -13.28 -4.08
N ILE A 109 -13.95 -14.03 -3.17
CA ILE A 109 -13.04 -13.54 -2.16
C ILE A 109 -11.72 -14.31 -2.23
N LEU A 110 -10.62 -13.59 -2.00
CA LEU A 110 -9.30 -14.19 -1.77
C LEU A 110 -9.00 -14.21 -0.28
N GLU A 111 -8.59 -15.38 0.19
CA GLU A 111 -8.08 -15.62 1.54
C GLU A 111 -6.56 -15.63 1.47
N VAL A 112 -5.90 -14.91 2.37
CA VAL A 112 -4.44 -14.70 2.35
C VAL A 112 -3.84 -15.15 3.67
N VAL A 113 -2.75 -15.91 3.58
CA VAL A 113 -1.84 -16.20 4.70
C VAL A 113 -0.47 -15.60 4.39
N LYS A 114 0.09 -14.85 5.34
CA LYS A 114 1.43 -14.26 5.25
C LYS A 114 2.45 -15.10 5.99
N GLU A 115 3.40 -15.66 5.26
CA GLU A 115 4.52 -16.40 5.80
C GLU A 115 5.70 -15.47 6.14
N PRO A 116 6.51 -15.80 7.16
CA PRO A 116 6.40 -16.98 8.04
C PRO A 116 5.43 -16.78 9.23
N SER A 117 4.72 -15.66 9.30
CA SER A 117 3.91 -15.30 10.47
C SER A 117 2.64 -16.13 10.65
N GLY A 118 2.18 -16.82 9.60
CA GLY A 118 0.90 -17.54 9.57
C GLY A 118 -0.34 -16.64 9.70
N LYS A 119 -0.17 -15.31 9.65
CA LYS A 119 -1.24 -14.32 9.78
C LYS A 119 -2.22 -14.43 8.62
N TYR A 120 -3.50 -14.43 8.95
CA TYR A 120 -4.58 -14.69 8.00
C TYR A 120 -5.56 -13.54 7.89
N TRP A 121 -6.01 -13.26 6.67
CA TRP A 121 -7.15 -12.40 6.43
C TRP A 121 -7.85 -12.71 5.10
N ALA A 122 -9.13 -12.38 5.02
CA ALA A 122 -9.89 -12.39 3.78
C ALA A 122 -9.90 -10.97 3.20
N LEU A 123 -9.61 -10.85 1.90
CA LEU A 123 -9.65 -9.57 1.20
C LEU A 123 -11.09 -9.16 0.88
N PRO A 124 -11.41 -7.86 0.90
CA PRO A 124 -12.68 -7.37 0.36
C PRO A 124 -12.87 -7.80 -1.10
N GLU A 125 -14.11 -7.97 -1.54
CA GLU A 125 -14.44 -8.46 -2.90
C GLU A 125 -13.79 -7.60 -4.01
N LYS A 126 -13.73 -6.27 -3.82
CA LYS A 126 -13.09 -5.33 -4.75
C LYS A 126 -11.59 -5.60 -4.91
N ASP A 127 -10.91 -5.82 -3.79
CA ASP A 127 -9.47 -6.07 -3.77
C ASP A 127 -9.16 -7.48 -4.23
N SER A 128 -10.01 -8.45 -3.88
CA SER A 128 -9.98 -9.83 -4.37
C SER A 128 -10.05 -9.87 -5.90
N ARG A 129 -11.01 -9.18 -6.52
CA ARG A 129 -11.10 -9.08 -8.00
C ARG A 129 -9.85 -8.46 -8.61
N THR A 130 -9.36 -7.39 -8.00
CA THR A 130 -8.20 -6.66 -8.50
C THR A 130 -6.95 -7.54 -8.46
N LEU A 131 -6.69 -8.16 -7.32
CA LEU A 131 -5.53 -9.03 -7.13
C LEU A 131 -5.65 -10.30 -7.97
N LEU A 132 -6.84 -10.91 -8.09
CA LEU A 132 -7.06 -12.06 -8.96
C LEU A 132 -6.77 -11.74 -10.43
N GLY A 133 -7.13 -10.54 -10.89
CA GLY A 133 -6.76 -10.06 -12.24
C GLY A 133 -5.25 -9.97 -12.42
N ILE A 134 -4.52 -9.51 -11.39
CA ILE A 134 -3.04 -9.49 -11.41
C ILE A 134 -2.47 -10.90 -11.39
N LEU A 135 -3.05 -11.83 -10.62
CA LEU A 135 -2.57 -13.21 -10.45
C LEU A 135 -2.80 -14.09 -11.69
N SER A 136 -3.95 -13.90 -12.35
CA SER A 136 -4.38 -14.74 -13.48
C SER A 136 -3.99 -14.20 -14.86
N ALA A 137 -3.35 -13.02 -14.90
CA ALA A 137 -2.78 -12.43 -16.11
C ALA A 137 -1.84 -13.39 -16.84
#